data_AF-A0A7W0PJH5-F1
#
_entry.id   AF-A0A7W0PJH5-F1
#
_cell.length_a   1.000
_cell.length_b   1.000
_cell.length_c   1.000
_cell.angle_alpha   90.00
_cell.angle_beta   90.00
_cell.angle_gamma   90.00
#
_symmetry.space_group_name_H-M   'P 1'
#
loop_
_entity.id
_entity.type
_entity.pdbx_description
1 polymer ?
#
loop_
_entity_poly.entity_id
_entity_poly.type
_entity_poly.pdbx_seq_one_letter_code
_entity_poly.pdbx_strand_id
1 'polypeptide(L)'
;MDWNTVGAERLFDVIRERGPRSDAERSVWAFERALVAARIDGTLLRHLLVACVCLVAHEERETPRTILEGMFRRAVSDGEWREQYAPLFD
;
A
#
# COMPACT_ATOMS: atom_id res chain seq x y z
N MET A 1 11.14 2.57 -14.04
CA MET A 1 11.58 2.28 -12.65
C MET A 1 11.91 0.81 -12.60
N ASP A 2 13.05 0.45 -12.03
CA ASP A 2 13.41 -0.95 -11.78
C ASP A 2 12.85 -1.37 -10.42
N TRP A 3 11.89 -2.28 -10.40
CA TRP A 3 11.26 -2.75 -9.15
C TRP A 3 12.15 -3.70 -8.35
N ASN A 4 13.21 -4.23 -8.96
CA ASN A 4 14.15 -5.11 -8.27
C ASN A 4 15.09 -4.33 -7.34
N THR A 5 15.27 -3.03 -7.59
CA THR A 5 16.12 -2.17 -6.76
C THR A 5 15.37 -1.50 -5.61
N VAL A 6 14.04 -1.63 -5.53
CA VAL A 6 13.24 -1.01 -4.47
C VAL A 6 13.30 -1.86 -3.21
N GLY A 7 13.95 -1.33 -2.17
CA GLY A 7 13.88 -1.75 -0.77
C GLY A 7 12.69 -1.11 -0.05
N ALA A 8 12.15 -1.80 0.96
CA ALA A 8 11.01 -1.33 1.76
C ALA A 8 11.12 -1.72 3.24
N GLU A 9 12.26 -2.26 3.66
CA GLU A 9 12.51 -2.79 5.00
C GLU A 9 12.32 -1.70 6.05
N ARG A 10 12.87 -0.50 5.80
CA ARG A 10 12.73 0.66 6.69
C ARG A 10 11.29 1.15 6.78
N LEU A 11 10.54 1.09 5.67
CA LEU A 11 9.11 1.39 5.69
C LEU A 11 8.36 0.38 6.57
N PHE A 12 8.70 -0.90 6.49
CA PHE A 12 8.04 -1.95 7.27
C PHE A 12 8.29 -1.79 8.77
N ASP A 13 9.49 -1.35 9.17
CA ASP A 13 9.78 -1.02 10.56
C ASP A 13 8.90 0.13 11.06
N VAL A 14 8.77 1.21 10.29
CA VAL A 14 7.86 2.33 10.62
C VAL A 14 6.40 1.88 10.71
N ILE A 15 5.95 0.99 9.82
CA ILE A 15 4.58 0.44 9.86
C ILE A 15 4.35 -0.34 11.16
N ARG A 16 5.34 -1.14 11.60
CA ARG A 16 5.26 -1.92 12.84
C ARG A 16 5.24 -1.07 14.11
N GLU A 17 5.92 0.07 14.09
CA GLU A 17 5.98 0.99 15.24
C GLU A 17 4.69 1.79 15.44
N ARG A 18 3.89 1.99 14.39
CA ARG A 18 2.72 2.90 14.42
C ARG A 18 1.41 2.27 14.93
N GLY A 19 1.28 0.95 14.94
CA GLY A 19 -0.03 0.32 15.15
C GLY A 19 -0.01 -0.97 15.98
N PRO A 20 -1.20 -1.52 16.29
CA PRO A 20 -1.30 -2.85 16.87
C PRO A 20 -0.58 -3.87 16.00
N ARG A 21 0.26 -4.71 16.63
CA ARG A 21 1.14 -5.66 15.94
C ARG A 21 0.43 -6.50 14.87
N SER A 22 -0.80 -6.94 15.15
CA SER A 22 -1.58 -7.78 14.22
C SER A 22 -1.95 -7.06 12.92
N ASP A 23 -2.28 -5.77 12.97
CA ASP A 23 -2.67 -5.01 11.78
C ASP A 23 -1.44 -4.56 11.00
N ALA A 24 -0.36 -4.18 11.70
CA ALA A 24 0.90 -3.84 11.06
C ALA A 24 1.48 -5.01 10.24
N GLU A 25 1.50 -6.24 10.78
CA GLU A 25 2.01 -7.39 10.03
C GLU A 25 1.15 -7.73 8.79
N ARG A 26 -0.17 -7.52 8.86
CA ARG A 26 -1.05 -7.66 7.68
C ARG A 26 -0.72 -6.63 6.62
N SER A 27 -0.46 -5.38 7.02
CA SER A 27 -0.04 -4.31 6.11
C SER A 27 1.31 -4.61 5.46
N VAL A 28 2.29 -5.07 6.24
CA VAL A 28 3.62 -5.47 5.71
C VAL A 28 3.47 -6.62 4.72
N TRP A 29 2.74 -7.67 5.08
CA TRP A 29 2.52 -8.81 4.18
C TRP A 29 1.88 -8.37 2.86
N ALA A 30 0.86 -7.51 2.90
CA ALA A 30 0.20 -7.00 1.69
C ALA A 30 1.19 -6.20 0.82
N PHE A 31 2.04 -5.39 1.44
CA PHE A 31 3.07 -4.60 0.74
C PHE A 31 4.10 -5.49 0.05
N GLU A 32 4.57 -6.55 0.74
CA GLU A 32 5.46 -7.54 0.14
C GLU A 32 4.84 -8.22 -1.08
N ARG A 33 3.54 -8.58 -1.03
CA ARG A 33 2.85 -9.17 -2.18
C ARG A 33 2.76 -8.21 -3.35
N ALA A 34 2.51 -6.92 -3.09
CA ALA A 34 2.52 -5.89 -4.13
C ALA A 34 3.91 -5.77 -4.78
N LEU A 35 4.98 -5.74 -4.00
CA LEU A 35 6.36 -5.70 -4.52
C LEU A 35 6.70 -6.93 -5.36
N VAL A 36 6.29 -8.13 -4.94
CA VAL A 36 6.47 -9.35 -5.73
C VAL A 36 5.80 -9.23 -7.10
N ALA A 37 4.55 -8.75 -7.15
CA ALA A 37 3.85 -8.55 -8.42
C ALA A 37 4.53 -7.49 -9.30
N ALA A 38 4.97 -6.39 -8.70
CA ALA A 38 5.66 -5.31 -9.42
C ALA A 38 6.99 -5.76 -10.05
N ARG A 39 7.72 -6.64 -9.35
CA ARG A 39 8.96 -7.25 -9.84
C ARG A 39 8.75 -8.22 -10.99
N ILE A 40 7.57 -8.85 -11.09
CA ILE A 40 7.19 -9.67 -12.25
C ILE A 40 6.84 -8.78 -13.44
N ASP A 41 5.90 -7.86 -13.24
CA ASP A 41 5.49 -6.86 -14.21
C ASP A 41 4.89 -5.65 -13.48
N GLY A 42 5.55 -4.50 -13.60
CA GLY A 42 5.15 -3.27 -12.93
C GLY A 42 3.75 -2.78 -13.30
N THR A 43 3.18 -3.20 -14.43
CA THR A 43 1.81 -2.87 -14.82
C THR A 43 0.77 -3.58 -13.95
N LEU A 44 1.11 -4.75 -13.39
CA LEU A 44 0.22 -5.54 -12.53
C LEU A 44 -0.18 -4.80 -11.26
N LEU A 45 0.65 -3.88 -10.74
CA LEU A 45 0.28 -3.08 -9.57
C LEU A 45 -1.01 -2.30 -9.77
N ARG A 46 -1.22 -1.72 -10.96
CA ARG A 46 -2.45 -0.97 -11.26
C ARG A 46 -3.66 -1.90 -11.33
N HIS A 47 -3.48 -3.06 -11.94
CA HIS A 47 -4.52 -4.09 -12.00
C HIS A 47 -4.87 -4.64 -10.61
N LEU A 48 -3.88 -4.90 -9.76
CA LEU A 48 -4.06 -5.33 -8.39
C LEU A 48 -4.78 -4.28 -7.55
N LEU A 49 -4.40 -3.00 -7.66
CA LEU A 49 -5.10 -1.93 -6.96
C LEU A 49 -6.59 -1.89 -7.31
N VAL A 50 -6.93 -1.95 -8.60
CA VAL A 50 -8.32 -1.99 -9.06
C VAL A 50 -9.03 -3.24 -8.53
N ALA A 51 -8.41 -4.41 -8.62
CA ALA A 51 -8.98 -5.65 -8.12
C ALA A 51 -9.26 -5.60 -6.61
N CYS A 52 -8.30 -5.16 -5.80
CA CYS A 52 -8.46 -5.01 -4.35
C CYS A 52 -9.59 -4.05 -3.99
N VAL A 53 -9.65 -2.88 -4.63
CA VAL A 53 -10.73 -1.90 -4.38
C VAL A 53 -12.11 -2.49 -4.72
N CYS A 54 -12.23 -3.19 -5.84
CA CYS A 54 -13.49 -3.84 -6.23
C CYS A 54 -13.91 -4.95 -5.26
N LEU A 55 -12.96 -5.74 -4.74
CA LEU A 55 -13.24 -6.81 -3.78
C LEU A 55 -13.68 -6.24 -2.42
N VAL A 56 -13.02 -5.20 -1.92
CA VAL A 56 -13.42 -4.50 -0.68
C VAL A 56 -14.80 -3.86 -0.84
N ALA A 57 -15.06 -3.21 -1.98
CA ALA A 57 -16.37 -2.65 -2.27
C ALA A 57 -17.47 -3.74 -2.26
N HIS A 58 -17.19 -4.91 -2.84
CA HIS A 58 -18.11 -6.04 -2.79
C HIS A 58 -18.37 -6.54 -1.36
N GLU A 59 -17.31 -6.70 -0.56
CA GLU A 59 -17.38 -7.11 0.85
C GLU A 59 -18.21 -6.14 1.69
N GLU A 60 -17.97 -4.84 1.54
CA GLU A 60 -18.65 -3.77 2.29
C GLU A 60 -20.03 -3.41 1.72
N ARG A 61 -20.45 -4.03 0.60
CA ARG A 61 -21.67 -3.68 -0.16
C ARG A 61 -21.70 -2.20 -0.57
N GLU A 62 -20.54 -1.67 -0.89
CA GLU A 62 -20.30 -0.30 -1.28
C GLU A 62 -19.85 -0.22 -2.74
N THR A 63 -19.58 0.99 -3.22
CA THR A 63 -18.98 1.20 -4.55
C THR A 63 -17.47 1.37 -4.46
N PRO A 64 -16.69 1.00 -5.50
CA PRO A 64 -15.26 1.31 -5.58
C PRO A 64 -14.94 2.79 -5.33
N ARG A 65 -15.85 3.68 -5.75
CA ARG A 65 -15.76 5.12 -5.51
C ARG A 65 -15.83 5.44 -4.02
N THR A 66 -16.81 4.90 -3.29
CA THR A 66 -16.95 5.10 -1.84
C THR A 66 -15.68 4.66 -1.11
N ILE A 67 -15.14 3.49 -1.47
CA ILE A 67 -13.91 2.95 -0.87
C ILE A 67 -12.73 3.90 -1.09
N LEU A 68 -12.52 4.36 -2.34
CA LEU A 68 -11.44 5.30 -2.67
C LEU A 68 -11.58 6.64 -1.95
N GLU A 69 -12.79 7.20 -1.85
CA GLU A 69 -13.03 8.44 -1.09
C GLU A 69 -12.75 8.25 0.41
N GLY A 70 -13.07 7.08 0.97
CA GLY A 70 -12.71 6.70 2.33
C GLY A 70 -11.21 6.53 2.55
N MET A 71 -10.48 5.95 1.58
CA MET A 71 -9.02 5.86 1.61
C MET A 71 -8.37 7.25 1.50
N PHE A 72 -8.85 8.09 0.58
CA PHE A 72 -8.34 9.45 0.38
C PHE A 72 -8.41 10.30 1.65
N ARG A 73 -9.54 10.25 2.37
CA ARG A 73 -9.70 10.99 3.65
C ARG A 73 -8.73 10.56 4.75
N ARG A 74 -8.20 9.33 4.67
CA ARG A 74 -7.26 8.76 5.64
C ARG A 74 -5.81 8.78 5.16
N ALA A 75 -5.58 9.20 3.92
CA ALA A 75 -4.25 9.23 3.34
C ALA A 75 -3.41 10.32 4.03
N VAL A 76 -2.12 10.03 4.20
CA VAL A 76 -1.14 11.01 4.68
C VAL A 76 -1.04 12.15 3.68
N SER A 77 -0.70 13.35 4.16
CA SER A 77 -0.54 14.50 3.28
C SER A 77 0.62 14.33 2.30
N ASP A 78 0.58 15.06 1.20
CA ASP A 78 1.69 15.17 0.23
C ASP A 78 3.04 15.54 0.88
N GLY A 79 3.02 16.45 1.86
CA GLY A 79 4.21 16.88 2.60
C GLY A 79 4.76 15.74 3.47
N GLU A 80 3.90 15.12 4.27
CA GLU A 80 4.27 13.98 5.12
C GLU A 80 4.81 12.81 4.27
N TRP A 81 4.18 12.52 3.12
CA TRP A 81 4.67 11.52 2.18
C TRP A 81 6.11 11.79 1.75
N ARG A 82 6.38 12.99 1.21
CA ARG A 82 7.69 13.34 0.64
C ARG A 82 8.78 13.41 1.71
N GLU A 83 8.45 13.89 2.90
CA GLU A 83 9.42 14.11 3.98
C GLU A 83 9.69 12.84 4.79
N GLN A 84 8.67 12.01 5.05
CA GLN A 84 8.79 10.93 6.04
C GLN A 84 8.83 9.53 5.42
N TYR A 85 8.06 9.27 4.34
CA TYR A 85 7.90 7.89 3.83
C TYR A 85 8.61 7.63 2.51
N ALA A 86 8.55 8.56 1.56
CA ALA A 86 9.24 8.43 0.28
C ALA A 86 10.75 8.11 0.43
N PRO A 87 11.48 8.71 1.40
CA PRO A 87 12.89 8.40 1.63
C PRO A 87 13.17 7.05 2.33
N LEU A 88 12.13 6.26 2.64
CA LEU A 88 12.27 4.92 3.21
C LEU A 88 12.28 3.81 2.15
N PHE A 89 12.05 4.18 0.89
CA PHE A 89 12.23 3.31 -0.26
C PHE A 89 13.65 3.50 -0.78
N ASP A 90 14.55 2.64 -0.30
CA ASP A 90 15.99 2.68 -0.56
C ASP A 90 16.36 1.83 -1.80
#